data_AF-A0AAQ3S910-F1
#
_entry.id   AF-A0AAQ3S910-F1
#
_cell.length_a   1.000
_cell.length_b   1.000
_cell.length_c   1.000
_cell.angle_alpha   90.00
_cell.angle_beta   90.00
_cell.angle_gamma   90.00
#
_symmetry.space_group_name_H-M   'P 1'
#
loop_
_entity.id
_entity.type
_entity.pdbx_description
1 polymer ?
#
loop_
_entity_poly.entity_id
_entity_poly.type
_entity_poly.pdbx_seq_one_letter_code
_entity_poly.pdbx_strand_id
1 'polypeptide(L)'
;MEYVWHAQLAGAAAVLVTDSIDESLITMDSPEESSDADGYIEKIVIPSALIEKSFGDSLKDALKNKDEVLLRIDWRESVPHPDNRVEYEFWTNSNDECGARCDEQMNFVKNFKGHAQILERGGYSLFTPHYITWFCPPPFILSSQCKSQCINHGRYCAPDPEKDFGEGYEGKDVVYENLRQLCVHRVANESNRSWVWWDYVTDFHIRCSMKEKRYSKDCAEEVMKSLGKYYFLMLLS
;
A
#
# COMPACT_ATOMS: atom_id res chain seq x y z
N MET A 1 -1.09 -13.52 -8.19
CA MET A 1 0.14 -14.15 -7.59
C MET A 1 0.29 -15.65 -7.86
N GLU A 2 -0.80 -16.42 -8.02
CA GLU A 2 -0.74 -17.86 -8.33
C GLU A 2 0.16 -18.21 -9.53
N TYR A 3 0.06 -17.45 -10.63
CA TYR A 3 0.89 -17.65 -11.83
C TYR A 3 2.39 -17.57 -11.53
N VAL A 4 2.79 -16.65 -10.65
CA VAL A 4 4.19 -16.47 -10.26
C VAL A 4 4.67 -17.68 -9.46
N TRP A 5 3.84 -18.19 -8.55
CA TRP A 5 4.16 -19.40 -7.78
C TRP A 5 4.32 -20.63 -8.67
N HIS A 6 3.43 -20.85 -9.64
CA HIS A 6 3.55 -21.98 -10.57
C HIS A 6 4.78 -21.86 -11.49
N ALA A 7 5.09 -20.66 -11.97
CA ALA A 7 6.31 -20.42 -12.73
C ALA A 7 7.58 -20.69 -11.90
N GLN A 8 7.58 -20.31 -10.62
CA GLN A 8 8.67 -20.63 -9.69
C GLN A 8 8.85 -22.13 -9.52
N LEU A 9 7.77 -22.89 -9.31
CA LEU A 9 7.84 -24.36 -9.21
C LEU A 9 8.33 -25.02 -10.51
N ALA A 10 8.09 -24.39 -11.65
CA ALA A 10 8.61 -24.82 -12.95
C ALA A 10 10.08 -24.46 -13.18
N GLY A 11 10.74 -23.79 -12.22
CA GLY A 11 12.16 -23.41 -12.30
C GLY A 11 12.43 -22.07 -12.96
N ALA A 12 11.42 -21.20 -13.11
CA ALA A 12 11.64 -19.84 -13.60
C ALA A 12 12.50 -19.03 -12.61
N ALA A 13 13.45 -18.25 -13.13
CA ALA A 13 14.29 -17.37 -12.31
C ALA A 13 13.62 -16.02 -12.00
N ALA A 14 12.67 -15.59 -12.83
CA ALA A 14 11.87 -14.38 -12.68
C ALA A 14 10.60 -14.49 -13.53
N VAL A 15 9.60 -13.66 -13.25
CA VAL A 15 8.34 -13.61 -14.01
C VAL A 15 8.02 -12.18 -14.44
N LEU A 16 7.71 -12.00 -15.73
CA LEU A 16 7.09 -10.78 -16.24
C LEU A 16 5.60 -11.06 -16.45
N VAL A 17 4.75 -10.31 -15.77
CA VAL A 17 3.30 -10.35 -15.95
C VAL A 17 2.94 -9.25 -16.94
N THR A 18 2.35 -9.59 -18.08
CA THR A 18 1.95 -8.60 -19.08
C THR A 18 0.53 -8.14 -18.82
N ASP A 19 0.33 -6.82 -18.80
CA ASP A 19 -1.00 -6.24 -18.73
C ASP A 19 -1.86 -6.70 -19.92
N SER A 20 -3.14 -6.95 -19.66
CA SER A 20 -4.11 -7.32 -20.69
C SER A 20 -4.71 -6.10 -21.39
N ILE A 21 -4.60 -4.90 -20.78
CA ILE A 21 -5.15 -3.63 -21.26
C ILE A 21 -3.99 -2.72 -21.69
N ASP A 22 -4.21 -1.92 -22.73
CA ASP A 22 -3.24 -0.90 -23.17
C ASP A 22 -3.46 0.39 -22.37
N GLU A 23 -2.90 0.40 -21.17
CA GLU A 23 -2.98 1.52 -20.22
C GLU A 23 -1.66 1.74 -19.47
N SER A 24 -1.56 2.86 -18.76
CA SER A 24 -0.43 3.09 -17.85
C SER A 24 -0.49 2.12 -16.68
N LEU A 25 0.64 1.49 -16.38
CA LEU A 25 0.70 0.52 -15.29
C LEU A 25 0.30 1.14 -13.95
N ILE A 26 -0.54 0.41 -13.22
CA ILE A 26 -0.84 0.64 -11.81
C ILE A 26 -0.22 -0.47 -10.95
N THR A 27 -0.48 -0.45 -9.65
CA THR A 27 -0.05 -1.51 -8.72
C THR A 27 -0.66 -2.87 -9.10
N MET A 28 0.07 -3.97 -8.86
CA MET A 28 -0.42 -5.35 -9.01
C MET A 28 -1.45 -5.76 -7.93
N ASP A 29 -2.37 -4.87 -7.56
CA ASP A 29 -3.41 -5.12 -6.57
C ASP A 29 -4.79 -4.89 -7.20
N SER A 30 -5.31 -5.94 -7.86
CA SER A 30 -6.69 -5.96 -8.35
C SER A 30 -7.58 -6.74 -7.37
N PRO A 31 -8.87 -6.36 -7.20
CA PRO A 31 -9.77 -7.05 -6.28
C PRO A 31 -9.91 -8.54 -6.63
N GLU A 32 -9.96 -8.83 -7.93
CA GLU A 32 -10.20 -10.17 -8.49
C GLU A 32 -9.00 -11.11 -8.27
N GLU A 33 -7.77 -10.60 -8.36
CA GLU A 33 -6.56 -11.39 -8.11
C GLU A 33 -6.14 -11.40 -6.64
N SER A 34 -6.74 -10.54 -5.80
CA SER A 34 -6.40 -10.41 -4.38
C SER A 34 -6.92 -11.58 -3.53
N SER A 35 -8.09 -12.15 -3.84
CA SER A 35 -8.64 -13.26 -3.06
C SER A 35 -7.80 -14.53 -3.13
N ASP A 36 -7.11 -14.76 -4.25
CA ASP A 36 -6.35 -15.99 -4.50
C ASP A 36 -4.89 -15.90 -4.02
N ALA A 37 -4.42 -14.69 -3.68
CA ALA A 37 -3.01 -14.44 -3.40
C ALA A 37 -2.60 -14.68 -1.94
N ASP A 38 -3.55 -14.74 -0.98
CA ASP A 38 -3.25 -14.93 0.45
C ASP A 38 -2.44 -16.21 0.73
N GLY A 39 -2.64 -17.27 -0.05
CA GLY A 39 -1.92 -18.54 0.09
C GLY A 39 -0.52 -18.59 -0.55
N TYR A 40 -0.12 -17.56 -1.30
CA TYR A 40 1.12 -17.56 -2.11
C TYR A 40 2.13 -16.48 -1.72
N ILE A 41 1.69 -15.39 -1.05
CA ILE A 41 2.56 -14.24 -0.71
C ILE A 41 3.84 -14.68 0.01
N GLU A 42 3.74 -15.54 1.02
CA GLU A 42 4.91 -16.01 1.78
C GLU A 42 5.79 -17.01 1.03
N LYS A 43 5.33 -17.55 -0.10
CA LYS A 43 5.99 -18.66 -0.82
C LYS A 43 6.78 -18.20 -2.05
N ILE A 44 6.50 -17.01 -2.57
CA ILE A 44 7.15 -16.47 -3.76
C ILE A 44 8.48 -15.81 -3.33
N VAL A 45 9.59 -16.27 -3.92
CA VAL A 45 10.95 -15.78 -3.68
C VAL A 45 11.66 -15.31 -4.94
N ILE A 46 11.05 -15.52 -6.12
CA ILE A 46 11.57 -15.01 -7.38
C ILE A 46 11.06 -13.59 -7.66
N PRO A 47 11.87 -12.72 -8.30
CA PRO A 47 11.42 -11.41 -8.74
C PRO A 47 10.25 -11.52 -9.72
N SER A 48 9.22 -10.69 -9.51
CA SER A 48 8.09 -10.54 -10.42
C SER A 48 7.85 -9.07 -10.74
N ALA A 49 7.54 -8.77 -11.99
CA ALA A 49 7.26 -7.40 -12.44
C ALA A 49 6.06 -7.38 -13.38
N LEU A 50 5.17 -6.40 -13.20
CA LEU A 50 4.12 -6.06 -14.16
C LEU A 50 4.74 -5.20 -15.27
N ILE A 51 4.43 -5.52 -16.52
CA ILE A 51 4.90 -4.81 -17.71
C ILE A 51 3.75 -4.39 -18.60
N GLU A 52 3.93 -3.30 -19.34
CA GLU A 52 2.95 -2.79 -20.29
C GLU A 52 2.63 -3.83 -21.37
N LYS A 53 1.38 -3.82 -21.84
CA LYS A 53 0.92 -4.69 -22.91
C LYS A 53 1.78 -4.56 -24.17
N SER A 54 2.09 -3.33 -24.57
CA SER A 54 2.90 -3.01 -25.76
C SER A 54 4.30 -3.66 -25.71
N PHE A 55 4.96 -3.60 -24.55
CA PHE A 55 6.25 -4.23 -24.33
C PHE A 55 6.16 -5.76 -24.33
N GLY A 56 5.17 -6.33 -23.63
CA GLY A 56 4.95 -7.78 -23.61
C GLY A 56 4.61 -8.36 -24.99
N ASP A 57 3.85 -7.64 -25.82
CA ASP A 57 3.56 -8.04 -27.20
C ASP A 57 4.82 -8.00 -28.08
N SER A 58 5.67 -6.98 -27.90
CA SER A 58 6.97 -6.90 -28.59
C SER A 58 7.88 -8.09 -28.28
N LEU A 59 7.92 -8.52 -27.01
CA LEU A 59 8.67 -9.72 -26.58
C LEU A 59 8.10 -10.99 -27.23
N LYS A 60 6.78 -11.15 -27.23
CA LYS A 60 6.11 -12.31 -27.85
C LYS A 60 6.40 -12.39 -29.35
N ASP A 61 6.41 -11.26 -30.04
CA ASP A 61 6.65 -11.22 -31.48
C ASP A 61 8.12 -11.53 -31.84
N ALA A 62 9.09 -11.02 -31.06
CA ALA A 62 10.50 -11.41 -31.18
C ALA A 62 10.69 -12.93 -31.00
N LEU A 63 10.05 -13.52 -29.98
CA LEU A 63 10.11 -14.96 -29.74
C LEU A 63 9.44 -15.78 -30.87
N LYS A 64 8.33 -15.32 -31.45
CA LYS A 64 7.71 -15.96 -32.62
C LYS A 64 8.63 -15.94 -33.84
N ASN A 65 9.41 -14.87 -33.99
CA ASN A 65 10.41 -14.73 -35.05
C ASN A 65 11.67 -15.57 -34.80
N LYS A 66 11.73 -16.29 -33.67
CA LYS A 66 12.87 -17.10 -33.21
C LYS A 66 14.11 -16.28 -32.89
N ASP A 67 13.92 -15.01 -32.54
CA ASP A 67 14.99 -14.17 -32.03
C ASP A 67 15.37 -14.59 -30.60
N GLU A 68 16.66 -14.49 -30.28
CA GLU A 68 17.12 -14.66 -28.90
C GLU A 68 16.88 -13.37 -28.12
N VAL A 69 16.15 -13.47 -27.00
CA VAL A 69 15.78 -12.32 -26.18
C VAL A 69 16.47 -12.41 -24.83
N LEU A 70 17.38 -11.47 -24.56
CA LEU A 70 18.02 -11.30 -23.26
C LEU A 70 17.31 -10.19 -22.47
N LEU A 71 16.79 -10.55 -21.29
CA LEU A 71 16.16 -9.60 -20.38
C LEU A 71 17.08 -9.33 -19.19
N ARG A 72 17.25 -8.06 -18.85
CA ARG A 72 17.93 -7.62 -17.62
C ARG A 72 16.94 -6.80 -16.80
N ILE A 73 16.57 -7.32 -15.63
CA ILE A 73 15.81 -6.57 -14.64
C ILE A 73 16.82 -5.89 -13.73
N ASP A 74 16.95 -4.57 -13.85
CA ASP A 74 17.89 -3.78 -13.06
C ASP A 74 17.12 -2.80 -12.16
N TRP A 75 17.23 -3.01 -10.86
CA TRP A 75 16.60 -2.17 -9.84
C TRP A 75 17.51 -1.03 -9.36
N ARG A 76 18.76 -0.96 -9.86
CA ARG A 76 19.76 0.02 -9.40
C ARG A 76 19.51 1.42 -9.94
N GLU A 77 18.99 1.52 -11.17
CA GLU A 77 18.65 2.79 -11.83
C GLU A 77 17.20 3.22 -11.59
N SER A 78 16.40 2.44 -10.87
CA SER A 78 14.99 2.74 -10.54
C SER A 78 14.84 3.88 -9.52
N VAL A 79 15.93 4.51 -9.12
CA VAL A 79 15.96 5.59 -8.14
C VAL A 79 16.66 6.80 -8.75
N PRO A 80 15.93 7.66 -9.49
CA PRO A 80 16.45 8.94 -9.91
C PRO A 80 16.86 9.74 -8.67
N HIS A 81 18.14 10.06 -8.52
CA HIS A 81 18.67 10.82 -7.39
C HIS A 81 19.38 12.11 -7.87
N PRO A 82 18.66 13.05 -8.51
CA PRO A 82 19.27 14.27 -9.07
C PRO A 82 20.04 15.09 -8.03
N ASP A 83 19.73 14.91 -6.74
CA ASP A 83 20.33 15.55 -5.57
C ASP A 83 20.97 14.55 -4.58
N ASN A 84 21.33 13.33 -5.01
CA ASN A 84 21.82 12.23 -4.16
C ASN A 84 20.83 11.77 -3.08
N ARG A 85 19.54 12.08 -3.24
CA ARG A 85 18.45 11.62 -2.38
C ARG A 85 17.60 10.59 -3.10
N VAL A 86 17.18 9.55 -2.39
CA VAL A 86 16.27 8.53 -2.88
C VAL A 86 14.83 8.99 -2.65
N GLU A 87 14.08 9.22 -3.71
CA GLU A 87 12.64 9.50 -3.63
C GLU A 87 11.85 8.21 -3.85
N TYR A 88 10.94 7.89 -2.93
CA TYR A 88 10.12 6.68 -3.03
C TYR A 88 8.68 6.91 -2.58
N GLU A 89 7.77 6.15 -3.18
CA GLU A 89 6.37 6.10 -2.78
C GLU A 89 6.13 4.89 -1.91
N PHE A 90 5.36 5.05 -0.83
CA PHE A 90 4.99 3.96 0.06
C PHE A 90 3.49 3.70 0.01
N TRP A 91 3.08 2.68 -0.71
CA TRP A 91 1.68 2.28 -0.88
C TRP A 91 1.26 1.30 0.23
N THR A 92 0.23 1.63 0.99
CA THR A 92 -0.13 0.94 2.24
C THR A 92 -1.64 1.01 2.54
N ASN A 93 -2.10 0.33 3.59
CA ASN A 93 -3.46 0.45 4.12
C ASN A 93 -3.49 0.50 5.66
N SER A 94 -4.44 1.14 6.31
CA SER A 94 -4.54 1.14 7.79
C SER A 94 -5.38 0.01 8.38
N ASN A 95 -5.92 -0.88 7.54
CA ASN A 95 -6.63 -2.08 7.98
C ASN A 95 -5.66 -3.04 8.71
N ASP A 96 -6.07 -3.60 9.86
CA ASP A 96 -5.31 -4.60 10.63
C ASP A 96 -6.00 -5.98 10.75
N GLU A 97 -7.09 -6.22 10.02
CA GLU A 97 -7.88 -7.47 10.07
C GLU A 97 -8.00 -8.25 8.74
N CYS A 98 -7.31 -7.83 7.68
CA CYS A 98 -7.31 -8.55 6.39
C CYS A 98 -6.42 -9.81 6.33
N GLY A 99 -6.15 -10.45 7.47
CA GLY A 99 -5.31 -11.66 7.58
C GLY A 99 -3.82 -11.42 7.33
N ALA A 100 -3.14 -12.41 6.76
CA ALA A 100 -1.67 -12.41 6.59
C ALA A 100 -1.14 -11.19 5.83
N ARG A 101 -1.91 -10.64 4.90
CA ARG A 101 -1.57 -9.39 4.19
C ARG A 101 -1.37 -8.22 5.15
N CYS A 102 -2.34 -8.02 6.03
CA CYS A 102 -2.32 -6.93 7.01
C CYS A 102 -1.21 -7.17 8.04
N ASP A 103 -1.02 -8.42 8.48
CA ASP A 103 0.05 -8.78 9.41
C ASP A 103 1.45 -8.49 8.82
N GLU A 104 1.70 -8.88 7.57
CA GLU A 104 2.97 -8.60 6.88
C GLU A 104 3.20 -7.10 6.67
N GLN A 105 2.16 -6.36 6.29
CA GLN A 105 2.25 -4.91 6.10
C GLN A 105 2.56 -4.20 7.44
N MET A 106 1.92 -4.60 8.52
CA MET A 106 2.19 -4.10 9.87
C MET A 106 3.61 -4.42 10.32
N ASN A 107 4.07 -5.65 10.07
CA ASN A 107 5.43 -6.07 10.37
C ASN A 107 6.45 -5.24 9.59
N PHE A 108 6.20 -4.96 8.31
CA PHE A 108 7.05 -4.08 7.51
C PHE A 108 7.16 -2.69 8.13
N VAL A 109 6.03 -2.02 8.42
CA VAL A 109 6.02 -0.68 9.01
C VAL A 109 6.80 -0.64 10.32
N LYS A 110 6.57 -1.62 11.20
CA LYS A 110 7.26 -1.74 12.49
C LYS A 110 8.76 -1.95 12.34
N ASN A 111 9.19 -2.84 11.45
CA ASN A 111 10.60 -3.20 11.27
C ASN A 111 11.38 -2.14 10.48
N PHE A 112 10.71 -1.47 9.54
CA PHE A 112 11.33 -0.48 8.67
C PHE A 112 11.39 0.92 9.30
N LYS A 113 10.47 1.25 10.24
CA LYS A 113 10.42 2.54 10.94
C LYS A 113 11.80 3.12 11.29
N GLY A 114 12.62 2.36 12.02
CA GLY A 114 13.93 2.87 12.47
C GLY A 114 14.87 3.21 11.31
N HIS A 115 14.88 2.37 10.27
CA HIS A 115 15.68 2.59 9.07
C HIS A 115 15.19 3.81 8.30
N ALA A 116 13.88 3.93 8.08
CA ALA A 116 13.27 5.08 7.41
C ALA A 116 13.59 6.39 8.14
N GLN A 117 13.42 6.42 9.48
CA GLN A 117 13.74 7.60 10.27
C GLN A 117 15.21 8.02 10.19
N ILE A 118 16.15 7.07 10.16
CA ILE A 118 17.58 7.38 10.01
C ILE A 118 17.87 7.97 8.63
N LEU A 119 17.33 7.37 7.56
CA LEU A 119 17.54 7.80 6.18
C LEU A 119 16.97 9.20 5.94
N GLU A 120 15.73 9.45 6.38
CA GLU A 120 15.06 10.74 6.21
C GLU A 120 15.72 11.86 7.03
N ARG A 121 16.06 11.60 8.31
CA ARG A 121 16.76 12.59 9.15
C ARG A 121 18.16 12.90 8.64
N GLY A 122 18.79 11.94 7.95
CA GLY A 122 20.07 12.12 7.28
C GLY A 122 19.96 12.85 5.93
N GLY A 123 18.75 13.11 5.43
CA GLY A 123 18.52 13.71 4.12
C GLY A 123 18.79 12.77 2.94
N TYR A 124 18.93 11.46 3.20
CA TYR A 124 19.24 10.46 2.17
C TYR A 124 18.00 9.97 1.43
N SER A 125 16.82 10.14 2.01
CA SER A 125 15.56 9.74 1.39
C SER A 125 14.44 10.75 1.61
N LEU A 126 13.48 10.75 0.70
CA LEU A 126 12.20 11.44 0.81
C LEU A 126 11.10 10.46 0.42
N PHE A 127 10.09 10.31 1.27
CA PHE A 127 8.98 9.40 0.99
C PHE A 127 7.63 10.09 0.97
N THR A 128 6.74 9.54 0.14
CA THR A 128 5.34 9.94 0.05
C THR A 128 4.46 8.72 0.32
N PRO A 129 3.66 8.70 1.40
CA PRO A 129 2.72 7.61 1.65
C PRO A 129 1.49 7.75 0.75
N HIS A 130 1.06 6.63 0.20
CA HIS A 130 -0.16 6.47 -0.58
C HIS A 130 -1.02 5.38 0.04
N TYR A 131 -2.34 5.56 -0.03
CA TYR A 131 -3.29 4.58 0.48
C TYR A 131 -4.14 4.01 -0.63
N ILE A 132 -4.22 2.69 -0.64
CA ILE A 132 -5.05 1.97 -1.60
C ILE A 132 -6.52 2.27 -1.27
N THR A 133 -7.29 2.61 -2.29
CA THR A 133 -8.71 2.90 -2.17
C THR A 133 -9.46 2.32 -3.34
N TRP A 134 -10.68 1.87 -3.06
CA TRP A 134 -11.64 1.43 -4.06
C TRP A 134 -12.66 2.53 -4.31
N PHE A 135 -13.51 2.33 -5.31
CA PHE A 135 -14.67 3.18 -5.53
C PHE A 135 -15.92 2.30 -5.64
N CYS A 136 -17.05 2.91 -5.32
CA CYS A 136 -18.36 2.32 -5.44
C CYS A 136 -19.01 2.86 -6.73
N PRO A 137 -19.39 1.97 -7.67
CA PRO A 137 -19.94 2.42 -8.95
C PRO A 137 -21.23 3.23 -8.78
N PRO A 138 -21.51 4.22 -9.64
CA PRO A 138 -22.66 5.12 -9.51
C PRO A 138 -24.02 4.45 -9.27
N PRO A 139 -24.37 3.31 -9.91
CA PRO A 139 -25.62 2.62 -9.66
C PRO A 139 -25.81 2.12 -8.22
N PHE A 140 -24.71 1.92 -7.48
CA PHE A 140 -24.71 1.34 -6.14
C PHE A 140 -24.51 2.36 -5.02
N ILE A 141 -24.34 3.66 -5.32
CA ILE A 141 -24.04 4.71 -4.32
C ILE A 141 -25.05 4.73 -3.16
N LEU A 142 -26.31 4.40 -3.41
CA LEU A 142 -27.37 4.42 -2.41
C LEU A 142 -27.52 3.12 -1.62
N SER A 143 -26.81 2.05 -2.01
CA SER A 143 -26.86 0.75 -1.32
C SER A 143 -26.30 0.85 0.10
N SER A 144 -26.71 -0.07 0.99
CA SER A 144 -26.17 -0.13 2.34
C SER A 144 -24.67 -0.45 2.33
N GLN A 145 -24.25 -1.37 1.44
CA GLN A 145 -22.86 -1.76 1.29
C GLN A 145 -21.97 -0.57 0.89
N CYS A 146 -22.42 0.24 -0.08
CA CYS A 146 -21.64 1.40 -0.48
C CYS A 146 -21.54 2.45 0.65
N LYS A 147 -22.64 2.67 1.38
CA LYS A 147 -22.67 3.63 2.49
C LYS A 147 -21.84 3.18 3.70
N SER A 148 -21.72 1.88 3.95
CA SER A 148 -20.89 1.34 5.02
C SER A 148 -19.41 1.35 4.64
N GLN A 149 -19.07 1.00 3.41
CA GLN A 149 -17.68 0.82 3.00
C GLN A 149 -16.99 2.08 2.46
N CYS A 150 -17.76 3.15 2.17
CA CYS A 150 -17.24 4.31 1.45
C CYS A 150 -17.56 5.65 2.12
N ILE A 151 -16.71 6.63 1.85
CA ILE A 151 -16.94 8.05 2.12
C ILE A 151 -17.08 8.83 0.80
N ASN A 152 -17.47 10.11 0.91
CA ASN A 152 -17.56 11.04 -0.22
C ASN A 152 -18.38 10.48 -1.40
N HIS A 153 -19.61 10.05 -1.14
CA HIS A 153 -20.54 9.53 -2.14
C HIS A 153 -19.99 8.36 -2.97
N GLY A 154 -19.26 7.44 -2.33
CA GLY A 154 -18.73 6.25 -3.00
C GLY A 154 -17.40 6.47 -3.72
N ARG A 155 -16.80 7.66 -3.62
CA ARG A 155 -15.53 7.96 -4.31
C ARG A 155 -14.31 7.29 -3.68
N TYR A 156 -14.34 7.12 -2.35
CA TYR A 156 -13.24 6.52 -1.61
C TYR A 156 -13.80 5.43 -0.70
N CYS A 157 -13.36 4.20 -0.93
CA CYS A 157 -13.82 3.02 -0.24
C CYS A 157 -12.64 2.17 0.23
N ALA A 158 -12.88 1.32 1.21
CA ALA A 158 -12.03 0.18 1.55
C ALA A 158 -12.89 -1.09 1.57
N PRO A 159 -12.32 -2.28 1.37
CA PRO A 159 -13.04 -3.52 1.63
C PRO A 159 -13.38 -3.59 3.12
N ASP A 160 -14.43 -4.34 3.42
CA ASP A 160 -14.78 -4.67 4.78
C ASP A 160 -13.61 -5.43 5.44
N PRO A 161 -13.11 -5.00 6.62
CA PRO A 161 -11.81 -5.46 7.14
C PRO A 161 -11.73 -6.97 7.36
N GLU A 162 -12.77 -7.53 7.96
CA GLU A 162 -12.96 -8.95 8.28
C GLU A 162 -13.79 -9.69 7.22
N LYS A 163 -14.21 -9.00 6.16
CA LYS A 163 -15.07 -9.51 5.08
C LYS A 163 -16.46 -9.94 5.57
N ASP A 164 -16.95 -9.33 6.66
CA ASP A 164 -18.28 -9.56 7.23
C ASP A 164 -18.99 -8.23 7.52
N PHE A 165 -19.90 -7.85 6.60
CA PHE A 165 -20.69 -6.62 6.71
C PHE A 165 -21.63 -6.54 7.93
N GLY A 166 -21.80 -7.62 8.70
CA GLY A 166 -22.68 -7.68 9.86
C GLY A 166 -22.00 -7.36 11.18
N GLU A 167 -20.67 -7.41 11.25
CA GLU A 167 -19.90 -7.28 12.48
C GLU A 167 -18.72 -6.31 12.33
N GLY A 168 -18.05 -6.05 13.45
CA GLY A 168 -16.87 -5.19 13.60
C GLY A 168 -16.90 -3.82 12.90
N TYR A 169 -15.83 -3.49 12.19
CA TYR A 169 -15.58 -2.15 11.66
C TYR A 169 -15.93 -2.09 10.19
N GLU A 170 -16.39 -0.92 9.72
CA GLU A 170 -16.74 -0.79 8.31
C GLU A 170 -15.55 -0.22 7.51
N GLY A 171 -15.49 -0.51 6.21
CA GLY A 171 -14.43 0.00 5.33
C GLY A 171 -14.33 1.53 5.33
N LYS A 172 -15.42 2.27 5.58
CA LYS A 172 -15.33 3.74 5.72
C LYS A 172 -14.44 4.15 6.90
N ASP A 173 -14.39 3.36 7.97
CA ASP A 173 -13.55 3.63 9.15
C ASP A 173 -12.07 3.53 8.76
N VAL A 174 -11.71 2.54 7.94
CA VAL A 174 -10.39 2.41 7.32
C VAL A 174 -10.07 3.62 6.44
N VAL A 175 -11.01 4.06 5.60
CA VAL A 175 -10.78 5.24 4.76
C VAL A 175 -10.57 6.51 5.61
N TYR A 176 -11.30 6.67 6.72
CA TYR A 176 -11.10 7.80 7.62
C TYR A 176 -9.73 7.78 8.30
N GLU A 177 -9.21 6.61 8.69
CA GLU A 177 -7.88 6.50 9.25
C GLU A 177 -6.78 6.67 8.18
N ASN A 178 -6.95 6.12 6.98
CA ASN A 178 -6.06 6.38 5.84
C ASN A 178 -5.92 7.90 5.59
N LEU A 179 -7.05 8.63 5.59
CA LEU A 179 -7.06 10.08 5.44
C LEU A 179 -6.34 10.80 6.61
N ARG A 180 -6.49 10.30 7.84
CA ARG A 180 -5.83 10.86 9.01
C ARG A 180 -4.31 10.66 8.95
N GLN A 181 -3.85 9.48 8.54
CA GLN A 181 -2.43 9.20 8.34
C GLN A 181 -1.82 10.09 7.25
N LEU A 182 -2.53 10.30 6.13
CA LEU A 182 -2.12 11.27 5.10
C LEU A 182 -2.01 12.69 5.68
N CYS A 183 -2.95 13.11 6.52
CA CYS A 183 -2.90 14.42 7.18
C CYS A 183 -1.67 14.56 8.09
N VAL A 184 -1.37 13.52 8.89
CA VAL A 184 -0.18 13.50 9.74
C VAL A 184 1.10 13.64 8.91
N HIS A 185 1.22 12.91 7.79
CA HIS A 185 2.38 13.05 6.90
C HIS A 185 2.48 14.45 6.33
N ARG A 186 1.39 15.00 5.76
CA ARG A 186 1.38 16.33 5.17
C ARG A 186 1.90 17.38 6.13
N VAL A 187 1.33 17.43 7.34
CA VAL A 187 1.69 18.43 8.34
C VAL A 187 3.12 18.23 8.86
N ALA A 188 3.54 16.98 9.07
CA ALA A 188 4.91 16.69 9.45
C ALA A 188 5.91 17.11 8.35
N ASN A 189 5.54 16.90 7.08
CA ASN A 189 6.34 17.24 5.91
C ASN A 189 6.47 18.76 5.71
N GLU A 190 5.41 19.54 5.97
CA GLU A 190 5.45 21.02 5.96
C GLU A 190 6.51 21.59 6.94
N SER A 191 6.90 20.80 7.94
CA SER A 191 7.93 21.13 8.92
C SER A 191 9.26 20.37 8.72
N ASN A 192 9.45 19.71 7.58
CA ASN A 192 10.60 18.85 7.27
C ASN A 192 10.84 17.75 8.31
N ARG A 193 9.76 17.14 8.81
CA ARG A 193 9.78 16.06 9.81
C ARG A 193 8.90 14.89 9.40
N SER A 194 8.83 14.59 8.11
CA SER A 194 7.99 13.55 7.50
C SER A 194 8.12 12.19 8.21
N TRP A 195 9.30 11.91 8.76
CA TRP A 195 9.59 10.72 9.56
C TRP A 195 8.72 10.51 10.83
N VAL A 196 8.00 11.54 11.28
CA VAL A 196 7.03 11.49 12.39
C VAL A 196 5.81 10.65 12.01
N TRP A 197 5.49 10.59 10.73
CA TRP A 197 4.45 9.70 10.23
C TRP A 197 4.75 8.25 10.63
N TRP A 198 6.01 7.78 10.54
CA TRP A 198 6.39 6.44 10.99
C TRP A 198 6.14 6.20 12.48
N ASP A 199 6.29 7.24 13.31
CA ASP A 199 5.93 7.16 14.73
C ASP A 199 4.42 6.99 14.90
N TYR A 200 3.63 7.83 14.22
CA TYR A 200 2.17 7.80 14.29
C TYR A 200 1.61 6.46 13.83
N VAL A 201 1.96 6.01 12.62
CA VAL A 201 1.38 4.76 12.09
C VAL A 201 1.81 3.57 12.94
N THR A 202 3.05 3.51 13.42
CA THR A 202 3.50 2.39 14.26
C THR A 202 2.77 2.37 15.60
N ASP A 203 2.64 3.52 16.28
CA ASP A 203 1.92 3.57 17.55
C ASP A 203 0.42 3.36 17.38
N PHE A 204 -0.18 3.82 16.28
CA PHE A 204 -1.58 3.57 15.95
C PHE A 204 -1.85 2.07 15.80
N HIS A 205 -1.07 1.34 14.99
CA HIS A 205 -1.23 -0.10 14.82
C HIS A 205 -1.06 -0.87 16.15
N ILE A 206 -0.21 -0.38 17.07
CA ILE A 206 -0.02 -1.01 18.37
C ILE A 206 -1.19 -0.75 19.34
N ARG A 207 -1.77 0.46 19.30
CA ARG A 207 -2.71 0.94 20.33
C ARG A 207 -4.18 0.88 19.92
N CYS A 208 -4.46 0.97 18.62
CA CYS A 208 -5.78 1.19 18.06
C CYS A 208 -6.24 0.01 17.19
N SER A 209 -6.04 -1.21 17.68
CA SER A 209 -6.40 -2.41 16.94
C SER A 209 -7.91 -2.60 16.79
N MET A 210 -8.35 -3.07 15.62
CA MET A 210 -9.75 -3.50 15.42
C MET A 210 -10.10 -4.70 16.31
N LYS A 211 -9.15 -5.63 16.50
CA LYS A 211 -9.34 -6.86 17.30
C LYS A 211 -9.69 -6.54 18.76
N GLU A 212 -9.11 -5.45 19.27
CA GLU A 212 -9.35 -4.93 20.61
C GLU A 212 -10.51 -3.92 20.68
N LYS A 213 -11.22 -3.69 19.56
CA LYS A 213 -12.29 -2.69 19.41
C LYS A 213 -11.84 -1.27 19.76
N ARG A 214 -10.62 -0.93 19.37
CA ARG A 214 -9.99 0.39 19.61
C ARG A 214 -9.69 1.17 18.33
N TYR A 215 -10.17 0.70 17.19
CA TYR A 215 -9.98 1.37 15.91
C TYR A 215 -10.93 2.57 15.80
N SER A 216 -10.52 3.72 16.32
CA SER A 216 -11.39 4.89 16.40
C SER A 216 -10.64 6.20 16.30
N LYS A 217 -11.38 7.26 15.98
CA LYS A 217 -10.87 8.64 16.00
C LYS A 217 -10.27 8.99 17.37
N ASP A 218 -10.93 8.61 18.46
CA ASP A 218 -10.47 8.95 19.80
C ASP A 218 -9.13 8.28 20.12
N CYS A 219 -8.97 7.00 19.72
CA CYS A 219 -7.70 6.31 19.88
C CYS A 219 -6.59 6.95 19.03
N ALA A 220 -6.89 7.32 17.78
CA ALA A 220 -5.97 8.07 16.92
C ALA A 220 -5.53 9.39 17.57
N GLU A 221 -6.46 10.14 18.16
CA GLU A 221 -6.14 11.38 18.88
C GLU A 221 -5.29 11.14 20.12
N GLU A 222 -5.50 10.06 20.85
CA GLU A 222 -4.63 9.65 21.96
C GLU A 222 -3.21 9.34 21.49
N VAL A 223 -3.06 8.63 20.36
CA VAL A 223 -1.75 8.39 19.74
C VAL A 223 -1.07 9.71 19.40
N MET A 224 -1.77 10.60 18.69
CA MET A 224 -1.23 11.93 18.34
C MET A 224 -0.80 12.72 19.59
N LYS A 225 -1.62 12.73 20.65
CA LYS A 225 -1.29 13.39 21.92
C LYS A 225 -0.06 12.77 22.58
N SER A 226 0.09 11.45 22.51
CA SER A 226 1.21 10.71 23.13
C SER A 226 2.55 10.98 22.45
N LEU A 227 2.55 11.22 21.13
CA LEU A 227 3.74 11.59 20.38
C LEU A 227 4.21 13.03 20.64
N GLY A 228 3.36 13.85 21.30
CA GLY A 228 3.76 15.05 22.02
C GLY A 228 3.08 16.35 21.53
N LYS A 229 2.85 17.28 22.46
CA LYS A 229 2.27 18.63 22.21
C LYS A 229 3.05 19.49 21.19
N TYR A 230 4.33 19.20 20.95
CA TYR A 230 5.15 19.89 19.94
C TYR A 230 4.76 19.56 18.49
N TYR A 231 4.01 18.47 18.26
CA TYR A 231 3.44 18.11 16.96
C TYR A 231 2.01 18.67 16.78
N PHE A 232 1.31 18.92 17.89
CA PHE A 232 -0.08 19.38 17.92
C PHE A 232 -0.27 20.84 17.47
N LEU A 233 0.77 21.68 17.60
CA LEU A 233 0.78 23.04 17.08
C LEU A 233 0.90 23.12 15.55
N MET A 234 1.38 22.07 14.89
CA MET A 234 1.49 22.01 13.43
C MET A 234 0.20 21.49 12.77
N LEU A 235 -0.60 20.67 13.46
CA LEU A 235 -1.84 20.07 12.92
C LEU A 235 -3.06 21.00 12.98
N LEU A 236 -2.95 22.16 13.63
CA LEU A 236 -4.03 23.14 13.83
C LEU A 236 -3.76 24.52 13.19
N SER A 237 -2.63 24.69 12.50
CA SER A 237 -2.23 25.92 11.80
C SER A 237 -2.38 25.80 10.31
#